data_AF-A0A1H0CY95-F1
#
_entry.id   AF-A0A1H0CY95-F1
#
_cell.length_a   1.000
_cell.length_b   1.000
_cell.length_c   1.000
_cell.angle_alpha   90.00
_cell.angle_beta   90.00
_cell.angle_gamma   90.00
#
_symmetry.space_group_name_H-M   'P 1'
#
loop_
_entity.id
_entity.type
_entity.pdbx_description
1 polymer ?
#
loop_
_entity_poly.entity_id
_entity_poly.type
_entity_poly.pdbx_seq_one_letter_code
_entity_poly.pdbx_strand_id
1 'polypeptide(L)'
;MSTAGQQQDNRDVATSADGALAQEFVQFAVEAGVLRFGQFKTKAGRMSPYFFNAGLFDDGAKLGRLAQFYARHLLAEEKRTGLAFDMIFGPAYKGIPLAAAVAVELARLGRNYPFAYNRKEAKDHGEGGTLVGAPVKGRVLIIDDVMSAGTAARESIAIIQAAGAVPHAMALALDRQEKATENGVDVSHSAVQYVTKHLGLQVCAIARLTDLLQYLSTQGDTPGSNGPDALSLKTHYQAVLAYRERYGVD
;
A
#
# COMPACT_ATOMS: atom_id res chain seq x y z
N MET A 1 5.09 37.85 -36.52
CA MET A 1 5.93 38.49 -35.49
C MET A 1 5.10 38.48 -34.20
N SER A 2 5.31 37.49 -33.32
CA SER A 2 6.17 37.57 -32.11
C SER A 2 5.36 38.17 -30.93
N THR A 3 4.71 37.35 -30.10
CA THR A 3 5.14 36.79 -28.79
C THR A 3 5.44 37.83 -27.69
N ALA A 4 4.62 37.82 -26.62
CA ALA A 4 4.93 38.06 -25.20
C ALA A 4 3.64 38.55 -24.49
N GLY A 5 3.22 38.07 -23.33
CA GLY A 5 3.80 37.11 -22.41
C GLY A 5 2.72 36.50 -21.53
N GLN A 6 2.85 35.19 -21.32
CA GLN A 6 2.25 34.46 -20.20
C GLN A 6 3.39 33.62 -19.64
N GLN A 7 4.11 34.19 -18.69
CA GLN A 7 5.03 33.49 -17.80
C GLN A 7 4.75 33.99 -16.40
N GLN A 8 3.76 33.40 -15.75
CA GLN A 8 3.68 33.38 -14.29
C GLN A 8 2.66 32.34 -13.84
N ASP A 9 2.92 31.05 -14.11
CA ASP A 9 2.19 29.99 -13.41
C ASP A 9 3.06 28.74 -13.29
N ASN A 10 4.01 28.75 -12.34
CA ASN A 10 4.72 27.53 -11.97
C ASN A 10 5.41 27.67 -10.61
N ARG A 11 4.65 27.97 -9.54
CA ARG A 11 5.25 28.03 -8.20
C ARG A 11 4.35 27.68 -7.02
N ASP A 12 3.31 26.87 -7.22
CA ASP A 12 2.51 26.32 -6.12
C ASP A 12 2.11 24.86 -6.38
N VAL A 13 3.08 23.94 -6.33
CA VAL A 13 2.78 22.55 -5.96
C VAL A 13 2.90 22.47 -4.44
N ALA A 14 1.93 23.06 -3.76
CA ALA A 14 1.77 22.89 -2.33
C ALA A 14 1.50 21.39 -2.07
N THR A 15 2.45 20.71 -1.44
CA THR A 15 2.30 19.32 -0.99
C THR A 15 1.03 19.20 -0.14
N SER A 16 0.01 18.50 -0.65
CA SER A 16 -1.14 18.12 0.17
C SER A 16 -0.65 17.32 1.38
N ALA A 17 -1.38 17.37 2.50
CA ALA A 17 -1.03 16.61 3.71
C ALA A 17 -0.88 15.09 3.42
N ASP A 18 -1.60 14.58 2.42
CA ASP A 18 -1.49 13.21 1.93
C ASP A 18 -0.16 12.97 1.20
N GLY A 19 0.28 13.91 0.37
CA GLY A 19 1.59 13.85 -0.29
C GLY A 19 2.73 13.86 0.74
N ALA A 20 2.63 14.66 1.81
CA ALA A 20 3.62 14.66 2.88
C ALA A 20 3.69 13.30 3.61
N LEU A 21 2.53 12.70 3.93
CA LEU A 21 2.48 11.38 4.58
C LEU A 21 3.09 10.28 3.71
N ALA A 22 2.81 10.29 2.41
CA ALA A 22 3.36 9.33 1.47
C ALA A 22 4.90 9.44 1.38
N GLN A 23 5.45 10.66 1.32
CA GLN A 23 6.89 10.89 1.31
C GLN A 23 7.56 10.46 2.63
N GLU A 24 6.96 10.77 3.78
CA GLU A 24 7.43 10.28 5.09
C GLU A 24 7.47 8.76 5.15
N PHE A 25 6.44 8.09 4.59
CA PHE A 25 6.37 6.64 4.56
C PHE A 25 7.43 6.03 3.63
N VAL A 26 7.63 6.59 2.44
CA VAL A 26 8.67 6.13 1.51
C VAL A 26 10.05 6.24 2.15
N GLN A 27 10.35 7.39 2.77
CA GLN A 27 11.60 7.58 3.49
C GLN A 27 11.79 6.53 4.60
N PHE A 28 10.78 6.35 5.45
CA PHE A 28 10.81 5.33 6.50
C PHE A 28 11.04 3.92 5.94
N ALA A 29 10.39 3.57 4.83
CA ALA A 29 10.57 2.26 4.21
C ALA A 29 11.99 2.05 3.66
N VAL A 30 12.62 3.09 3.12
CA VAL A 30 14.02 3.05 2.67
C VAL A 30 14.97 2.91 3.85
N GLU A 31 14.82 3.74 4.89
CA GLU A 31 15.65 3.72 6.09
C GLU A 31 15.54 2.40 6.87
N ALA A 32 14.34 1.81 6.91
CA ALA A 32 14.09 0.51 7.53
C ALA A 32 14.59 -0.68 6.69
N GLY A 33 15.12 -0.45 5.48
CA GLY A 33 15.55 -1.49 4.55
C GLY A 33 14.41 -2.33 3.95
N VAL A 34 13.15 -1.91 4.17
CA VAL A 34 11.93 -2.54 3.64
C VAL A 34 11.84 -2.31 2.14
N LEU A 35 12.16 -1.09 1.70
CA LEU A 35 12.24 -0.70 0.30
C LEU A 35 13.71 -0.65 -0.12
N ARG A 36 14.08 -1.49 -1.09
CA ARG A 36 15.45 -1.61 -1.58
C ARG A 36 15.51 -1.43 -3.08
N PHE A 37 16.64 -0.95 -3.57
CA PHE A 37 16.93 -0.78 -5.00
C PHE A 37 18.00 -1.78 -5.45
N GLY A 38 17.91 -2.22 -6.70
CA GLY A 38 18.74 -3.31 -7.21
C GLY A 38 18.05 -4.07 -8.35
N GLN A 39 18.31 -5.36 -8.48
CA GLN A 39 17.65 -6.20 -9.48
C GLN A 39 16.94 -7.36 -8.80
N PHE A 40 15.61 -7.36 -8.87
CA PHE A 40 14.78 -8.34 -8.17
C PHE A 40 13.82 -9.02 -9.14
N LYS A 41 13.85 -10.36 -9.17
CA LYS A 41 12.88 -11.13 -9.96
C LYS A 41 11.53 -11.17 -9.23
N THR A 42 10.47 -10.65 -9.85
CA THR A 42 9.11 -10.66 -9.27
C THR A 42 8.45 -12.03 -9.43
N LYS A 43 7.32 -12.25 -8.74
CA LYS A 43 6.49 -13.46 -8.93
C LYS A 43 6.02 -13.64 -10.38
N ALA A 44 5.86 -12.54 -11.11
CA ALA A 44 5.52 -12.53 -12.54
C ALA A 44 6.74 -12.78 -13.45
N GLY A 45 7.93 -13.00 -12.89
CA GLY A 45 9.17 -13.22 -13.65
C GLY A 45 9.84 -11.95 -14.17
N ARG A 46 9.29 -10.76 -13.90
CA ARG A 46 9.86 -9.46 -14.31
C ARG A 46 11.13 -9.15 -13.51
N MET A 47 12.06 -8.43 -14.12
CA MET A 47 13.19 -7.83 -13.39
C MET A 47 12.80 -6.43 -12.93
N SER A 48 12.53 -6.30 -11.63
CA SER A 48 12.16 -5.04 -10.98
C SER A 48 13.42 -4.32 -10.45
N PRO A 49 13.53 -2.99 -10.65
CA PRO A 49 14.65 -2.19 -10.14
C PRO A 49 14.55 -1.90 -8.63
N TYR A 50 13.42 -2.26 -8.02
CA TYR A 50 13.15 -2.10 -6.60
C TYR A 50 12.39 -3.29 -6.03
N PHE A 51 12.45 -3.47 -4.72
CA PHE A 51 11.69 -4.48 -4.01
C PHE A 51 11.20 -3.94 -2.67
N PHE A 52 9.93 -4.20 -2.38
CA PHE A 52 9.29 -3.85 -1.12
C PHE A 52 9.02 -5.15 -0.35
N ASN A 53 9.63 -5.29 0.82
CA ASN A 53 9.46 -6.44 1.70
C ASN A 53 8.91 -6.01 3.06
N ALA A 54 7.59 -5.97 3.19
CA ALA A 54 6.94 -5.61 4.46
C ALA A 54 7.31 -6.55 5.62
N GLY A 55 7.82 -7.75 5.34
CA GLY A 55 8.32 -8.66 6.37
C GLY A 55 9.51 -8.12 7.16
N LEU A 56 10.15 -7.03 6.71
CA LEU A 56 11.23 -6.33 7.44
C LEU A 56 10.69 -5.26 8.41
N PHE A 57 9.38 -5.06 8.49
CA PHE A 57 8.76 -4.39 9.65
C PHE A 57 8.65 -5.40 10.82
N ASP A 58 9.81 -5.89 11.27
CA ASP A 58 9.98 -7.12 12.05
C ASP A 58 10.22 -6.90 13.55
N ASP A 59 10.27 -5.65 14.00
CA ASP A 59 10.34 -5.29 15.42
C ASP A 59 9.17 -4.38 15.83
N GLY A 60 8.98 -4.22 17.14
CA GLY A 60 7.87 -3.44 17.69
C GLY A 60 7.90 -1.95 17.31
N ALA A 61 9.08 -1.36 17.13
CA ALA A 61 9.22 0.04 16.76
C ALA A 61 8.83 0.25 15.29
N LYS A 62 9.32 -0.60 14.39
CA LYS A 62 8.99 -0.60 12.96
C LYS A 62 7.51 -0.90 12.74
N LEU A 63 6.97 -1.94 13.37
CA LEU A 63 5.55 -2.29 13.24
C LEU A 63 4.63 -1.21 13.82
N GLY A 64 4.99 -0.64 14.98
CA GLY A 64 4.26 0.48 15.57
C GLY A 64 4.26 1.71 14.67
N ARG A 65 5.40 2.05 14.07
CA ARG A 65 5.51 3.16 13.12
C ARG A 65 4.70 2.91 11.84
N LEU A 66 4.71 1.69 11.33
CA LEU A 66 3.86 1.29 10.19
C LEU A 66 2.38 1.47 10.52
N ALA A 67 1.93 1.02 11.70
CA ALA A 67 0.55 1.16 12.14
C ALA A 67 0.13 2.65 12.24
N GLN A 68 1.03 3.53 12.68
CA GLN A 68 0.79 4.99 12.68
C GLN A 68 0.55 5.53 11.27
N PHE A 69 1.30 5.08 10.27
CA PHE A 69 1.07 5.48 8.88
C PHE A 69 -0.30 5.03 8.37
N TYR A 70 -0.68 3.77 8.61
CA TYR A 70 -2.02 3.27 8.27
C TYR A 70 -3.13 4.06 8.95
N ALA A 71 -3.03 4.27 10.26
CA ALA A 71 -4.06 4.97 11.02
C ALA A 71 -4.19 6.43 10.57
N ARG A 72 -3.08 7.15 10.39
CA ARG A 72 -3.09 8.53 9.86
C ARG A 72 -3.72 8.59 8.47
N HIS A 73 -3.37 7.66 7.58
CA HIS A 73 -3.93 7.61 6.23
C HIS A 73 -5.43 7.32 6.25
N LEU A 74 -5.87 6.31 7.00
CA LEU A 74 -7.29 5.95 7.13
C LEU A 74 -8.14 7.11 7.68
N LEU A 75 -7.64 7.85 8.67
CA LEU A 75 -8.32 9.01 9.22
C LEU A 75 -8.36 10.19 8.22
N ALA A 76 -7.34 10.34 7.39
CA ALA A 76 -7.35 11.33 6.30
C ALA A 76 -8.38 10.93 5.23
N GLU A 77 -8.42 9.66 4.83
CA GLU A 77 -9.39 9.11 3.88
C GLU A 77 -10.83 9.23 4.40
N GLU A 78 -11.09 8.96 5.68
CA GLU A 78 -12.38 9.20 6.35
C GLU A 78 -12.82 10.66 6.14
N LYS A 79 -11.95 11.63 6.42
CA LYS A 79 -12.26 13.06 6.26
C LYS A 79 -12.48 13.47 4.81
N ARG A 80 -11.68 12.91 3.89
CA ARG A 80 -11.65 13.30 2.48
C ARG A 80 -12.79 12.70 1.67
N THR A 81 -13.17 11.46 1.97
CA THR A 81 -14.09 10.66 1.15
C THR A 81 -15.33 10.20 1.90
N GLY A 82 -15.36 10.33 3.22
CA GLY A 82 -16.38 9.71 4.06
C GLY A 82 -16.18 8.20 4.24
N LEU A 83 -14.97 7.67 3.98
CA LEU A 83 -14.65 6.26 4.20
C LEU A 83 -15.01 5.87 5.64
N ALA A 84 -15.95 4.93 5.77
CA ALA A 84 -16.39 4.41 7.05
C ALA A 84 -16.54 2.90 6.97
N PHE A 85 -16.04 2.22 7.98
CA PHE A 85 -16.08 0.76 8.11
C PHE A 85 -16.40 0.41 9.56
N ASP A 86 -16.85 -0.83 9.77
CA ASP A 86 -17.37 -1.28 11.06
C ASP A 86 -16.39 -2.26 11.74
N MET A 87 -15.45 -2.84 10.98
CA MET A 87 -14.40 -3.71 11.50
C MET A 87 -13.19 -3.83 10.56
N ILE A 88 -12.09 -4.36 11.09
CA ILE A 88 -10.84 -4.59 10.38
C ILE A 88 -10.63 -6.10 10.14
N PHE A 89 -10.18 -6.48 8.95
CA PHE A 89 -9.84 -7.84 8.60
C PHE A 89 -8.41 -7.95 8.06
N GLY A 90 -7.60 -8.82 8.67
CA GLY A 90 -6.23 -9.09 8.25
C GLY A 90 -6.09 -10.48 7.62
N PRO A 91 -5.84 -10.62 6.31
CA PRO A 91 -5.64 -11.92 5.69
C PRO A 91 -4.39 -12.64 6.20
N ALA A 92 -4.48 -13.96 6.35
CA ALA A 92 -3.32 -14.77 6.69
C ALA A 92 -2.25 -14.76 5.58
N TYR A 93 -0.96 -14.60 5.90
CA TYR A 93 -0.37 -14.46 7.24
C TYR A 93 -0.02 -13.02 7.61
N LYS A 94 0.41 -12.23 6.62
CA LYS A 94 1.00 -10.89 6.84
C LYS A 94 -0.01 -9.87 7.37
N GLY A 95 -1.28 -10.00 6.97
CA GLY A 95 -2.35 -9.13 7.44
C GLY A 95 -2.67 -9.31 8.92
N ILE A 96 -2.32 -10.45 9.54
CA ILE A 96 -2.64 -10.74 10.95
C ILE A 96 -1.95 -9.75 11.91
N PRO A 97 -0.60 -9.67 11.98
CA PRO A 97 0.07 -8.73 12.88
C PRO A 97 -0.27 -7.27 12.51
N LEU A 98 -0.44 -7.00 11.21
CA LEU A 98 -0.72 -5.66 10.72
C LEU A 98 -2.12 -5.17 11.14
N ALA A 99 -3.16 -5.98 10.95
CA ALA A 99 -4.52 -5.64 11.36
C ALA A 99 -4.61 -5.43 12.88
N ALA A 100 -3.93 -6.27 13.67
CA ALA A 100 -3.86 -6.11 15.11
C ALA A 100 -3.18 -4.79 15.50
N ALA A 101 -2.01 -4.48 14.93
CA ALA A 101 -1.27 -3.26 15.22
C ALA A 101 -2.05 -1.99 14.81
N VAL A 102 -2.70 -2.02 13.64
CA VAL A 102 -3.54 -0.91 13.16
C VAL A 102 -4.78 -0.71 14.03
N ALA A 103 -5.43 -1.78 14.47
CA ALA A 103 -6.56 -1.70 15.40
C ALA A 103 -6.17 -1.06 16.74
N VAL A 104 -5.01 -1.46 17.30
CA VAL A 104 -4.45 -0.87 18.51
C VAL A 104 -4.15 0.62 18.33
N GLU A 105 -3.53 1.00 17.22
CA GLU A 105 -3.17 2.40 16.95
C GLU A 105 -4.41 3.27 16.71
N LEU A 106 -5.41 2.78 15.99
CA LEU A 106 -6.70 3.47 15.83
C LEU A 106 -7.38 3.67 17.19
N ALA A 107 -7.39 2.65 18.05
CA ALA A 107 -7.95 2.76 19.39
C ALA A 107 -7.22 3.81 20.24
N ARG A 108 -5.88 3.87 20.15
CA ARG A 108 -5.06 4.93 20.78
C ARG A 108 -5.44 6.33 20.30
N LEU A 109 -5.88 6.46 19.05
CA LEU A 109 -6.37 7.70 18.43
C LEU A 109 -7.88 7.94 18.65
N GLY A 110 -8.55 7.16 19.49
CA GLY A 110 -9.97 7.34 19.82
C GLY A 110 -10.95 6.69 18.84
N ARG A 111 -10.48 5.79 17.96
CA ARG A 111 -11.29 5.01 17.02
C ARG A 111 -11.17 3.52 17.33
N ASN A 112 -12.11 2.97 18.10
CA ASN A 112 -12.05 1.56 18.50
C ASN A 112 -12.81 0.68 17.50
N TYR A 113 -12.10 -0.22 16.80
CA TYR A 113 -12.71 -1.18 15.88
C TYR A 113 -12.42 -2.61 16.31
N PRO A 114 -13.42 -3.52 16.22
CA PRO A 114 -13.16 -4.95 16.29
C PRO A 114 -12.29 -5.38 15.11
N PHE A 115 -11.46 -6.40 15.31
CA PHE A 115 -10.66 -6.98 14.23
C PHE A 115 -10.81 -8.51 14.17
N ALA A 116 -10.63 -9.06 12.98
CA ALA A 116 -10.64 -10.49 12.72
C ALA A 116 -9.59 -10.86 11.67
N TYR A 117 -9.30 -12.16 11.57
CA TYR A 117 -8.42 -12.72 10.54
C TYR A 117 -8.81 -14.16 10.22
N ASN A 118 -8.36 -14.69 9.09
CA ASN A 118 -8.55 -16.10 8.76
C ASN A 118 -7.34 -16.98 9.11
N ARG A 119 -7.56 -18.28 9.16
CA ARG A 119 -6.56 -19.35 9.08
C ARG A 119 -6.59 -19.93 7.67
N LYS A 120 -5.48 -20.53 7.24
CA LYS A 120 -5.42 -21.27 5.97
C LYS A 120 -6.10 -22.64 6.06
N GLU A 121 -6.18 -23.20 7.25
CA GLU A 121 -6.82 -24.49 7.53
C GLU A 121 -7.86 -24.33 8.63
N ALA A 122 -8.98 -25.03 8.51
CA ALA A 122 -9.99 -25.10 9.55
C ALA A 122 -9.41 -25.84 10.77
N LYS A 123 -9.84 -25.45 11.98
CA LYS A 123 -9.60 -26.29 13.16
C LYS A 123 -10.73 -27.29 13.33
N ASP A 124 -10.35 -28.53 13.62
CA ASP A 124 -11.28 -29.64 13.84
C ASP A 124 -11.78 -29.72 15.30
N HIS A 125 -11.34 -28.80 16.16
CA HIS A 125 -11.62 -28.77 17.61
C HIS A 125 -11.54 -27.35 18.19
N GLY A 126 -12.32 -27.06 19.24
CA GLY A 126 -12.48 -25.73 19.87
C GLY A 126 -13.64 -24.91 19.27
N GLU A 127 -13.51 -23.59 19.17
CA GLU A 127 -14.50 -22.72 18.49
C GLU A 127 -14.68 -23.03 16.99
N GLY A 128 -13.84 -23.91 16.42
CA GLY A 128 -13.95 -24.40 15.05
C GLY A 128 -13.72 -23.34 13.96
N GLY A 129 -13.87 -23.74 12.71
CA GLY A 129 -13.86 -22.83 11.56
C GLY A 129 -12.49 -22.24 11.21
N THR A 130 -12.53 -21.26 10.31
CA THR A 130 -11.35 -20.61 9.73
C THR A 130 -11.17 -19.16 10.20
N LEU A 131 -12.13 -18.58 10.93
CA LEU A 131 -12.08 -17.19 11.40
C LEU A 131 -11.63 -17.09 12.85
N VAL A 132 -10.92 -16.02 13.19
CA VAL A 132 -10.45 -15.74 14.54
C VAL A 132 -10.61 -14.25 14.84
N GLY A 133 -10.97 -13.91 16.07
CA GLY A 133 -11.21 -12.54 16.52
C GLY A 133 -12.71 -12.26 16.64
N ALA A 134 -13.12 -11.03 16.39
CA ALA A 134 -14.53 -10.65 16.44
C ALA A 134 -15.34 -11.34 15.31
N PRO A 135 -16.65 -11.56 15.50
CA PRO A 135 -17.52 -12.03 14.42
C PRO A 135 -17.45 -11.09 13.21
N VAL A 136 -17.22 -11.67 12.02
CA VAL A 136 -17.11 -10.90 10.77
C VAL A 136 -18.50 -10.42 10.35
N LYS A 137 -18.76 -9.11 10.43
CA LYS A 137 -20.06 -8.48 10.14
C LYS A 137 -19.91 -7.02 9.72
N GLY A 138 -20.94 -6.47 9.08
CA GLY A 138 -20.95 -5.07 8.65
C GLY A 138 -20.00 -4.80 7.47
N ARG A 139 -19.55 -3.56 7.35
CA ARG A 139 -18.56 -3.11 6.35
C ARG A 139 -17.15 -3.40 6.85
N VAL A 140 -16.43 -4.22 6.11
CA VAL A 140 -15.10 -4.71 6.50
C VAL A 140 -14.01 -3.96 5.73
N LEU A 141 -13.04 -3.42 6.47
CA LEU A 141 -11.79 -2.90 5.92
C LEU A 141 -10.74 -4.02 5.92
N ILE A 142 -10.25 -4.38 4.74
CA ILE A 142 -9.17 -5.35 4.57
C ILE A 142 -7.83 -4.60 4.68
N ILE A 143 -6.91 -5.08 5.51
CA ILE A 143 -5.57 -4.48 5.66
C ILE A 143 -4.52 -5.45 5.13
N ASP A 144 -3.70 -5.03 4.15
CA ASP A 144 -2.64 -5.86 3.58
C ASP A 144 -1.41 -5.01 3.20
N ASP A 145 -0.24 -5.63 3.04
CA ASP A 145 0.99 -4.87 2.78
C ASP A 145 1.06 -4.30 1.36
N VAL A 146 1.00 -5.18 0.36
CA VAL A 146 1.14 -4.84 -1.06
C VAL A 146 0.28 -5.78 -1.88
N MET A 147 -0.46 -5.23 -2.84
CA MET A 147 -1.20 -6.05 -3.78
C MET A 147 -0.33 -6.46 -4.98
N SER A 148 -0.20 -7.77 -5.21
CA SER A 148 0.50 -8.32 -6.38
C SER A 148 -0.49 -8.81 -7.45
N ALA A 149 -0.93 -10.06 -7.36
CA ALA A 149 -1.89 -10.66 -8.30
C ALA A 149 -3.37 -10.56 -7.85
N GLY A 150 -3.63 -9.87 -6.72
CA GLY A 150 -4.97 -9.76 -6.13
C GLY A 150 -5.52 -11.04 -5.49
N THR A 151 -4.76 -12.14 -5.46
CA THR A 151 -5.23 -13.43 -4.93
C THR A 151 -5.65 -13.34 -3.46
N ALA A 152 -4.82 -12.76 -2.59
CA ALA A 152 -5.15 -12.58 -1.18
C ALA A 152 -6.38 -11.69 -0.98
N ALA A 153 -6.54 -10.65 -1.80
CA ALA A 153 -7.73 -9.80 -1.78
C ALA A 153 -8.99 -10.58 -2.16
N ARG A 154 -8.96 -11.37 -3.25
CA ARG A 154 -10.09 -12.22 -3.67
C ARG A 154 -10.46 -13.28 -2.64
N GLU A 155 -9.46 -13.93 -2.03
CA GLU A 155 -9.68 -14.87 -0.91
C GLU A 155 -10.37 -14.17 0.27
N SER A 156 -9.89 -12.98 0.64
CA SER A 156 -10.46 -12.21 1.76
C SER A 156 -11.90 -11.79 1.48
N ILE A 157 -12.18 -11.30 0.27
CA ILE A 157 -13.52 -10.93 -0.20
C ILE A 157 -14.47 -12.13 -0.08
N ALA A 158 -14.06 -13.29 -0.58
CA ALA A 158 -14.87 -14.50 -0.52
C ALA A 158 -15.15 -14.94 0.92
N ILE A 159 -14.14 -14.89 1.81
CA ILE A 159 -14.29 -15.22 3.24
C ILE A 159 -15.27 -14.26 3.93
N ILE A 160 -15.13 -12.95 3.68
CA ILE A 160 -15.98 -11.92 4.26
C ILE A 160 -17.44 -12.08 3.79
N GLN A 161 -17.65 -12.31 2.50
CA GLN A 161 -18.97 -12.56 1.93
C GLN A 161 -19.60 -13.85 2.47
N ALA A 162 -18.82 -14.93 2.60
CA ALA A 162 -19.28 -16.19 3.17
C ALA A 162 -19.70 -16.06 4.65
N ALA A 163 -19.13 -15.10 5.38
CA ALA A 163 -19.54 -14.75 6.74
C ALA A 163 -20.77 -13.82 6.81
N GLY A 164 -21.33 -13.41 5.65
CA GLY A 164 -22.49 -12.51 5.58
C GLY A 164 -22.15 -11.03 5.75
N ALA A 165 -20.88 -10.65 5.64
CA ALA A 165 -20.41 -9.28 5.76
C ALA A 165 -20.12 -8.65 4.39
N VAL A 166 -19.90 -7.33 4.38
CA VAL A 166 -19.63 -6.55 3.16
C VAL A 166 -18.14 -6.22 3.09
N PRO A 167 -17.36 -6.78 2.14
CA PRO A 167 -16.00 -6.31 1.89
C PRO A 167 -16.09 -4.91 1.28
N HIS A 168 -15.75 -3.88 2.06
CA HIS A 168 -16.07 -2.49 1.73
C HIS A 168 -14.87 -1.74 1.17
N ALA A 169 -13.72 -1.90 1.82
CA ALA A 169 -12.51 -1.19 1.46
C ALA A 169 -11.26 -2.03 1.72
N MET A 170 -10.15 -1.60 1.14
CA MET A 170 -8.83 -2.17 1.37
C MET A 170 -7.82 -1.05 1.60
N ALA A 171 -6.94 -1.22 2.59
CA ALA A 171 -5.81 -0.34 2.82
C ALA A 171 -4.50 -1.09 2.55
N LEU A 172 -3.60 -0.42 1.83
CA LEU A 172 -2.29 -0.94 1.43
C LEU A 172 -1.17 -0.01 1.92
N ALA A 173 0.01 -0.58 2.18
CA ALA A 173 1.19 0.21 2.48
C ALA A 173 1.74 0.86 1.20
N LEU A 174 1.80 0.07 0.12
CA LEU A 174 2.30 0.52 -1.17
C LEU A 174 1.42 -0.01 -2.31
N ASP A 175 0.89 0.89 -3.14
CA ASP A 175 0.41 0.53 -4.47
C ASP A 175 1.56 0.62 -5.48
N ARG A 176 1.88 -0.51 -6.09
CA ARG A 176 2.97 -0.58 -7.07
C ARG A 176 2.56 0.04 -8.42
N GLN A 177 1.28 0.28 -8.67
CA GLN A 177 0.78 0.83 -9.94
C GLN A 177 1.32 0.06 -11.15
N GLU A 178 1.35 -1.26 -11.05
CA GLU A 178 1.84 -2.16 -12.09
C GLU A 178 0.72 -3.00 -12.67
N LYS A 179 0.80 -3.29 -13.97
CA LYS A 179 -0.01 -4.31 -14.66
C LYS A 179 -0.01 -5.61 -13.87
N ALA A 180 -1.19 -6.20 -13.69
CA ALA A 180 -1.30 -7.55 -13.18
C ALA A 180 -0.80 -8.57 -14.22
N THR A 181 -0.47 -9.76 -13.76
CA THR A 181 -0.13 -10.90 -14.63
C THR A 181 -1.12 -12.02 -14.37
N GLU A 182 -1.81 -12.45 -15.42
CA GLU A 182 -2.80 -13.51 -15.40
C GLU A 182 -2.37 -14.61 -16.36
N ASN A 183 -2.29 -15.85 -15.89
CA ASN A 183 -1.81 -16.99 -16.69
C ASN A 183 -0.47 -16.75 -17.40
N GLY A 184 0.43 -15.99 -16.75
CA GLY A 184 1.75 -15.64 -17.29
C GLY A 184 1.75 -14.48 -18.31
N VAL A 185 0.62 -13.83 -18.55
CA VAL A 185 0.48 -12.72 -19.50
C VAL A 185 0.11 -11.44 -18.75
N ASP A 186 0.74 -10.32 -19.12
CA ASP A 186 0.42 -9.01 -18.56
C ASP A 186 -0.92 -8.50 -19.10
N VAL A 187 -1.80 -8.08 -18.19
CA VAL A 187 -3.09 -7.47 -18.53
C VAL A 187 -3.02 -5.95 -18.40
N SER A 188 -3.95 -5.23 -19.04
CA SER A 188 -3.92 -3.77 -19.13
C SER A 188 -4.31 -3.04 -17.83
N HIS A 189 -4.53 -3.76 -16.74
CA HIS A 189 -4.96 -3.21 -15.46
C HIS A 189 -4.09 -3.73 -14.30
N SER A 190 -3.97 -2.98 -13.21
CA SER A 190 -3.37 -3.47 -11.98
C SER A 190 -4.36 -4.32 -11.17
N ALA A 191 -3.84 -5.10 -10.23
CA ALA A 191 -4.70 -5.80 -9.28
C ALA A 191 -5.57 -4.83 -8.46
N VAL A 192 -5.04 -3.63 -8.14
CA VAL A 192 -5.81 -2.56 -7.48
C VAL A 192 -6.96 -2.08 -8.37
N GLN A 193 -6.68 -1.74 -9.63
CA GLN A 193 -7.73 -1.34 -10.58
C GLN A 193 -8.77 -2.44 -10.79
N TYR A 194 -8.38 -3.71 -10.79
CA TYR A 194 -9.31 -4.83 -10.88
C TYR A 194 -10.27 -4.85 -9.70
N VAL A 195 -9.76 -4.85 -8.46
CA VAL A 195 -10.62 -4.93 -7.27
C VAL A 195 -11.51 -3.70 -7.12
N THR A 196 -11.03 -2.52 -7.52
CA THR A 196 -11.86 -1.31 -7.48
C THR A 196 -12.95 -1.30 -8.54
N LYS A 197 -12.59 -1.56 -9.81
CA LYS A 197 -13.54 -1.43 -10.93
C LYS A 197 -14.50 -2.62 -11.04
N HIS A 198 -14.06 -3.83 -10.70
CA HIS A 198 -14.83 -5.05 -10.94
C HIS A 198 -15.41 -5.65 -9.66
N LEU A 199 -14.79 -5.42 -8.50
CA LEU A 199 -15.28 -5.94 -7.22
C LEU A 199 -15.90 -4.85 -6.32
N GLY A 200 -15.79 -3.58 -6.71
CA GLY A 200 -16.45 -2.46 -6.04
C GLY A 200 -15.81 -2.03 -4.72
N LEU A 201 -14.58 -2.49 -4.41
CA LEU A 201 -13.88 -2.08 -3.19
C LEU A 201 -13.25 -0.70 -3.35
N GLN A 202 -13.36 0.13 -2.32
CA GLN A 202 -12.52 1.32 -2.20
C GLN A 202 -11.10 0.88 -1.83
N VAL A 203 -10.08 1.32 -2.57
CA VAL A 203 -8.68 1.02 -2.24
C VAL A 203 -7.97 2.31 -1.88
N CYS A 204 -7.37 2.33 -0.69
CA CYS A 204 -6.51 3.39 -0.21
C CYS A 204 -5.10 2.84 -0.01
N ALA A 205 -4.08 3.62 -0.38
CA ALA A 205 -2.68 3.22 -0.30
C ALA A 205 -1.88 4.38 0.29
N ILE A 206 -1.08 4.10 1.31
CA ILE A 206 -0.28 5.12 2.02
C ILE A 206 0.69 5.79 1.05
N ALA A 207 1.33 4.98 0.18
CA ALA A 207 2.17 5.47 -0.90
C ALA A 207 1.91 4.70 -2.20
N ARG A 208 2.32 5.30 -3.31
CA ARG A 208 2.24 4.77 -4.66
C ARG A 208 3.62 4.79 -5.33
N LEU A 209 3.74 4.13 -6.48
CA LEU A 209 4.97 4.20 -7.29
C LEU A 209 5.31 5.64 -7.70
N THR A 210 4.32 6.50 -7.93
CA THR A 210 4.53 7.93 -8.17
C THR A 210 5.22 8.64 -7.01
N ASP A 211 4.86 8.29 -5.76
CA ASP A 211 5.48 8.88 -4.58
C ASP A 211 6.94 8.44 -4.42
N LEU A 212 7.23 7.17 -4.75
CA LEU A 212 8.59 6.66 -4.81
C LEU A 212 9.43 7.39 -5.87
N LEU A 213 8.87 7.62 -7.06
CA LEU A 213 9.56 8.38 -8.12
C LEU A 213 9.83 9.82 -7.67
N GLN A 214 8.88 10.47 -7.00
CA GLN A 214 9.06 11.80 -6.45
C GLN A 214 10.14 11.84 -5.34
N TYR A 215 10.17 10.83 -4.47
CA TYR A 215 11.21 10.70 -3.46
C TYR A 215 12.60 10.61 -4.10
N LEU A 216 12.75 9.73 -5.10
CA LEU A 216 14.01 9.51 -5.79
C LEU A 216 14.48 10.76 -6.58
N SER A 217 13.56 11.52 -7.19
CA SER A 217 13.92 12.75 -7.89
C SER A 217 14.36 13.84 -6.91
N THR A 218 13.63 14.05 -5.82
CA THR A 218 13.91 15.14 -4.86
C THR A 218 15.21 14.91 -4.09
N GLN A 219 15.47 13.68 -3.65
CA GLN A 219 16.74 13.35 -2.97
C GLN A 219 17.94 13.40 -3.91
N GLY A 220 17.76 13.05 -5.20
CA GLY A 220 18.81 13.15 -6.22
C GLY A 220 19.21 14.59 -6.59
N ASP A 221 18.35 15.58 -6.33
CA ASP A 221 18.57 16.98 -6.69
C ASP A 221 18.98 17.86 -5.49
N THR A 222 19.16 17.30 -4.29
CA THR A 222 19.51 18.07 -3.08
C THR A 222 20.92 18.68 -3.22
N PRO A 223 21.10 20.02 -3.19
CA PRO A 223 22.40 20.65 -3.33
C PRO A 223 23.34 20.25 -2.17
N GLY A 224 24.51 19.70 -2.50
CA GLY A 224 25.47 19.18 -1.52
C GLY A 224 25.50 17.66 -1.37
N SER A 225 24.56 16.95 -2.01
CA SER A 225 24.51 15.48 -2.04
C SER A 225 25.48 14.83 -3.04
N ASN A 226 26.48 15.56 -3.56
CA ASN A 226 27.47 15.10 -4.57
C ASN A 226 28.40 13.93 -4.12
N GLY A 227 28.03 13.18 -3.08
CA GLY A 227 28.63 11.90 -2.73
C GLY A 227 28.14 10.75 -3.62
N PRO A 228 28.73 9.55 -3.47
CA PRO A 228 28.36 8.36 -4.25
C PRO A 228 26.87 7.99 -4.14
N ASP A 229 26.20 8.41 -3.05
CA ASP A 229 24.80 8.10 -2.78
C ASP A 229 23.80 8.86 -3.67
N ALA A 230 24.04 10.12 -4.06
CA ALA A 230 23.11 10.84 -4.94
C ALA A 230 23.17 10.39 -6.40
N LEU A 231 24.37 10.05 -6.89
CA LEU A 231 24.52 9.43 -8.22
C LEU A 231 23.81 8.07 -8.27
N SER A 232 23.84 7.33 -7.17
CA SER A 232 23.09 6.09 -6.98
C SER A 232 21.57 6.33 -7.02
N LEU A 233 21.06 7.34 -6.30
CA LEU A 233 19.62 7.68 -6.29
C LEU A 233 19.10 8.12 -7.65
N LYS A 234 19.84 8.95 -8.40
CA LYS A 234 19.46 9.34 -9.77
C LYS A 234 19.45 8.14 -10.73
N THR A 235 20.38 7.20 -10.55
CA THR A 235 20.40 5.94 -11.31
C THR A 235 19.18 5.09 -10.99
N HIS A 236 18.83 4.97 -9.71
CA HIS A 236 17.62 4.27 -9.27
C HIS A 236 16.34 4.93 -9.80
N TYR A 237 16.26 6.27 -9.81
CA TYR A 237 15.16 7.02 -10.41
C TYR A 237 14.94 6.60 -11.87
N GLN A 238 15.99 6.65 -12.69
CA GLN A 238 15.90 6.29 -14.11
C GLN A 238 15.48 4.83 -14.32
N ALA A 239 16.02 3.91 -13.53
CA ALA A 239 15.66 2.49 -13.61
C ALA A 239 14.18 2.27 -13.24
N VAL A 240 13.70 2.90 -12.16
CA VAL A 240 12.29 2.82 -11.72
C VAL A 240 11.36 3.47 -12.73
N LEU A 241 11.74 4.59 -13.33
CA LEU A 241 10.98 5.27 -14.37
C LEU A 241 10.81 4.39 -15.62
N ALA A 242 11.91 3.82 -16.12
CA ALA A 242 11.86 2.91 -17.27
C ALA A 242 11.01 1.65 -16.99
N TYR A 243 11.05 1.16 -15.75
CA TYR A 243 10.19 0.05 -15.33
C TYR A 243 8.70 0.45 -15.31
N ARG A 244 8.38 1.66 -14.82
CA ARG A 244 7.01 2.22 -14.86
C ARG A 244 6.53 2.42 -16.30
N GLU A 245 7.34 2.92 -17.21
CA GLU A 245 6.93 3.09 -18.61
C GLU A 245 6.52 1.77 -19.28
N ARG A 246 7.20 0.68 -18.91
CA ARG A 246 6.92 -0.65 -19.47
C ARG A 246 5.73 -1.36 -18.81
N TYR A 247 5.68 -1.35 -17.48
CA TYR A 247 4.74 -2.17 -16.71
C TYR A 247 3.72 -1.36 -15.91
N GLY A 248 3.81 -0.03 -15.91
CA GLY A 248 2.96 0.84 -15.12
C GLY A 248 1.53 0.92 -15.64
N VAL A 249 0.63 1.25 -14.73
CA VAL A 249 -0.73 1.74 -14.98
C VAL A 249 -1.00 2.94 -14.06
N ASP A 250 -2.05 3.70 -14.35
CA ASP A 250 -2.43 4.86 -13.53
C ASP A 250 -3.30 4.47 -12.31
#